data_AF-A0A4Q3SJY8-F1
#
_entry.id   AF-A0A4Q3SJY8-F1
#
_cell.length_a   1.000
_cell.length_b   1.000
_cell.length_c   1.000
_cell.angle_alpha   90.00
_cell.angle_beta   90.00
_cell.angle_gamma   90.00
#
_symmetry.space_group_name_H-M   'P 1'
#
loop_
_entity.id
_entity.type
_entity.pdbx_description
1 polymer ?
#
loop_
_entity_poly.entity_id
_entity_poly.type
_entity_poly.pdbx_seq_one_letter_code
_entity_poly.pdbx_strand_id
1 'polypeptide(L)'
;VQYPASFSGNTREVYLNGEAFFDIAKNPSKPFIIHLSNGTVRVLGTSFNIKAYDNEPVVETSVATGKVAFIPKLKNRQRPDTVFLTPNNKVVYRINEEKITTQTTISAEDKGWTEGKMVFRSTLFRDIAKELERNFGKRVVFRDAEVGNFRLTGSFQNDPLADILFYLSKSKSFTYTITDEEIAISR
;
A
#
# COMPACT_ATOMS: atom_id res chain seq x y z
N VAL A 1 -10.62 -8.45 1.01
CA VAL A 1 -11.13 -8.45 -0.39
C VAL A 1 -12.48 -9.15 -0.40
N GLN A 2 -13.48 -8.57 -1.07
CA GLN A 2 -14.79 -9.18 -1.24
C GLN A 2 -15.08 -9.40 -2.73
N TYR A 3 -15.60 -10.59 -3.07
CA TYR A 3 -15.90 -10.99 -4.45
C TYR A 3 -17.05 -12.01 -4.48
N PRO A 4 -17.82 -12.10 -5.58
CA PRO A 4 -18.89 -13.09 -5.73
C PRO A 4 -18.34 -14.50 -5.96
N ALA A 5 -19.12 -15.53 -5.62
CA ALA A 5 -18.74 -16.93 -5.88
C ALA A 5 -18.53 -17.24 -7.38
N SER A 6 -19.17 -16.49 -8.27
CA SER A 6 -18.98 -16.58 -9.72
C SER A 6 -19.17 -15.22 -10.39
N PHE A 7 -18.37 -14.93 -11.41
CA PHE A 7 -18.56 -13.73 -12.25
C PHE A 7 -19.49 -14.05 -13.43
N SER A 8 -20.78 -13.76 -13.29
CA SER A 8 -21.80 -14.08 -14.32
C SER A 8 -22.04 -12.98 -15.37
N GLY A 9 -21.61 -11.74 -15.12
CA GLY A 9 -21.82 -10.60 -16.02
C GLY A 9 -20.73 -10.40 -17.10
N ASN A 10 -20.71 -9.21 -17.70
CA ASN A 10 -19.69 -8.78 -18.68
C ASN A 10 -18.39 -8.27 -18.03
N THR A 11 -18.33 -8.25 -16.70
CA THR A 11 -17.20 -7.77 -15.90
C THR A 11 -16.88 -8.79 -14.79
N ARG A 12 -15.67 -8.66 -14.23
CA ARG A 12 -15.23 -9.36 -13.02
C ARG A 12 -14.99 -8.31 -11.94
N GLU A 13 -15.86 -8.22 -10.95
CA GLU A 13 -15.86 -7.09 -10.01
C GLU A 13 -15.56 -7.54 -8.57
N VAL A 14 -14.64 -6.84 -7.91
CA VAL A 14 -14.24 -7.10 -6.53
C VAL A 14 -14.11 -5.80 -5.75
N TYR A 15 -14.16 -5.88 -4.43
CA TYR A 15 -14.02 -4.74 -3.52
C TYR A 15 -12.80 -4.94 -2.63
N LEU A 16 -12.00 -3.89 -2.47
CA LEU A 16 -10.79 -3.89 -1.65
C LEU A 16 -10.82 -2.69 -0.68
N ASN A 17 -10.72 -3.02 0.61
CA ASN A 17 -10.19 -2.15 1.65
C ASN A 17 -8.98 -2.89 2.23
N GLY A 18 -7.80 -2.31 2.05
CA GLY A 18 -6.53 -2.89 2.45
C GLY A 18 -5.48 -2.94 1.35
N GLU A 19 -4.55 -3.88 1.47
CA GLU A 19 -3.48 -4.11 0.50
C GLU A 19 -3.61 -5.50 -0.14
N ALA A 20 -3.45 -5.56 -1.46
CA ALA A 20 -3.54 -6.80 -2.22
C ALA A 20 -2.71 -6.74 -3.51
N PHE A 21 -1.97 -7.82 -3.76
CA PHE A 21 -1.37 -8.10 -5.05
C PHE A 21 -2.35 -8.92 -5.89
N PHE A 22 -2.62 -8.46 -7.10
CA PHE A 22 -3.48 -9.14 -8.06
C PHE A 22 -2.65 -9.67 -9.22
N ASP A 23 -2.87 -10.94 -9.57
CA ASP A 23 -2.40 -11.52 -10.84
C ASP A 23 -3.62 -11.94 -11.67
N ILE A 24 -4.01 -11.07 -12.61
CA ILE A 24 -5.26 -11.21 -13.34
C ILE A 24 -5.01 -11.82 -14.71
N ALA A 25 -5.59 -13.00 -14.95
CA ALA A 25 -5.60 -13.63 -16.26
C ALA A 25 -6.21 -12.72 -17.33
N LYS A 26 -5.55 -12.68 -18.49
CA LYS A 26 -5.93 -11.83 -19.62
C LYS A 26 -7.28 -12.25 -20.18
N ASN A 27 -8.24 -11.32 -20.16
CA ASN A 27 -9.56 -11.49 -20.72
C ASN A 27 -10.13 -10.11 -21.15
N PRO A 28 -9.83 -9.64 -22.38
CA PRO A 28 -10.27 -8.33 -22.86
C PRO A 28 -11.78 -8.20 -23.01
N SER A 29 -12.50 -9.31 -23.27
CA SER A 29 -13.97 -9.31 -23.38
C SER A 29 -14.67 -9.27 -22.03
N LYS A 30 -13.93 -9.50 -20.92
CA LYS A 30 -14.47 -9.44 -19.56
C LYS A 30 -13.52 -8.70 -18.61
N PRO A 31 -13.52 -7.35 -18.63
CA PRO A 31 -12.64 -6.52 -17.80
C PRO A 31 -12.73 -6.86 -16.31
N PHE A 32 -11.61 -6.74 -15.61
CA PHE A 32 -11.55 -6.87 -14.16
C PHE A 32 -11.57 -5.48 -13.52
N ILE A 33 -12.48 -5.28 -12.56
CA ILE A 33 -12.76 -4.00 -11.92
C ILE A 33 -12.62 -4.18 -10.42
N ILE A 34 -11.79 -3.33 -9.80
CA ILE A 34 -11.59 -3.31 -8.36
C ILE A 34 -12.13 -1.98 -7.84
N HIS A 35 -13.13 -2.08 -6.97
CA HIS A 35 -13.76 -0.96 -6.30
C HIS A 35 -13.04 -0.65 -4.99
N LEU A 36 -12.63 0.60 -4.83
CA LEU A 36 -12.03 1.17 -3.63
C LEU A 36 -12.95 2.28 -3.11
N SER A 37 -12.85 2.63 -1.83
CA SER A 37 -13.62 3.76 -1.29
C SER A 37 -13.31 5.09 -1.98
N ASN A 38 -12.06 5.26 -2.43
CA ASN A 38 -11.52 6.49 -3.01
C ASN A 38 -11.17 6.39 -4.51
N GLY A 39 -11.66 5.36 -5.21
CA GLY A 39 -11.41 5.22 -6.65
C GLY A 39 -11.75 3.84 -7.20
N THR A 40 -11.38 3.63 -8.46
CA THR A 40 -11.61 2.37 -9.17
C THR A 40 -10.36 2.01 -9.97
N VAL A 41 -9.98 0.74 -9.94
CA VAL A 41 -8.92 0.19 -10.79
C VAL A 41 -9.54 -0.75 -11.83
N ARG A 42 -9.17 -0.57 -13.10
CA ARG A 42 -9.63 -1.40 -14.22
C ARG A 42 -8.45 -1.99 -14.97
N VAL A 43 -8.52 -3.29 -15.24
CA VAL A 43 -7.50 -4.03 -15.99
C VAL A 43 -8.12 -5.04 -16.93
N LEU A 44 -7.36 -5.45 -17.95
CA LEU A 44 -7.75 -6.52 -18.89
C LEU A 44 -6.93 -7.81 -18.72
N GLY A 45 -5.82 -7.75 -17.98
CA GLY A 45 -4.85 -8.84 -17.81
C GLY A 45 -3.51 -8.26 -17.41
N THR A 46 -3.20 -8.27 -16.12
CA THR A 46 -2.19 -7.40 -15.51
C THR A 46 -1.84 -7.98 -14.13
N SER A 47 -0.57 -7.90 -13.75
CA SER A 47 -0.13 -8.12 -12.38
C SER A 47 0.28 -6.80 -11.74
N PHE A 48 -0.25 -6.50 -10.55
CA PHE A 48 -0.15 -5.18 -9.90
C PHE A 48 -0.48 -5.26 -8.40
N ASN A 49 0.04 -4.32 -7.62
CA ASN A 49 -0.30 -4.14 -6.21
C ASN A 49 -1.25 -2.94 -6.05
N ILE A 50 -2.22 -3.05 -5.14
CA ILE A 50 -3.01 -1.91 -4.65
C ILE A 50 -2.87 -1.84 -3.13
N LYS A 51 -2.57 -0.65 -2.62
CA LYS A 51 -2.66 -0.29 -1.20
C LYS A 51 -3.70 0.82 -1.03
N ALA A 52 -4.85 0.48 -0.44
CA ALA A 52 -6.02 1.35 -0.33
C ALA A 52 -6.78 1.07 0.97
N TYR A 53 -6.22 1.50 2.08
CA TYR A 53 -6.87 1.42 3.39
C TYR A 53 -7.78 2.64 3.62
N ASP A 54 -9.01 2.42 4.12
CA ASP A 54 -9.97 3.51 4.36
C ASP A 54 -9.49 4.50 5.43
N ASN A 55 -8.65 4.06 6.37
CA ASN A 55 -8.07 4.89 7.43
C ASN A 55 -6.75 5.58 7.02
N GLU A 56 -6.31 5.45 5.77
CA GLU A 56 -5.10 6.11 5.26
C GLU A 56 -5.44 7.21 4.24
N PRO A 57 -4.72 8.36 4.26
CA PRO A 57 -5.00 9.48 3.37
C PRO A 57 -4.41 9.28 1.96
N VAL A 58 -3.91 8.09 1.64
CA VAL A 58 -3.19 7.78 0.39
C VAL A 58 -3.68 6.45 -0.17
N VAL A 59 -3.89 6.42 -1.49
CA VAL A 59 -4.02 5.19 -2.28
C VAL A 59 -2.80 5.04 -3.18
N GLU A 60 -2.20 3.86 -3.19
CA GLU A 60 -1.10 3.51 -4.09
C GLU A 60 -1.50 2.36 -5.01
N THR A 61 -1.10 2.43 -6.29
CA THR A 61 -1.24 1.30 -7.21
C THR A 61 0.01 1.20 -8.08
N SER A 62 0.68 0.05 -8.08
CA SER A 62 1.90 -0.20 -8.83
C SER A 62 1.77 -1.37 -9.78
N VAL A 63 2.36 -1.27 -10.98
CA VAL A 63 2.18 -2.26 -12.05
C VAL A 63 3.44 -3.09 -12.23
N ALA A 64 3.31 -4.41 -12.15
CA ALA A 64 4.36 -5.36 -12.46
C ALA A 64 4.31 -5.78 -13.95
N THR A 65 3.14 -6.13 -14.47
CA THR A 65 2.95 -6.46 -15.90
C THR A 65 1.63 -5.89 -16.42
N GLY A 66 1.52 -5.69 -17.74
CA GLY A 66 0.27 -5.24 -18.37
C GLY A 66 0.02 -3.74 -18.26
N LYS A 67 -1.25 -3.34 -18.13
CA LYS A 67 -1.67 -1.93 -18.06
C LYS A 67 -2.82 -1.76 -17.08
N VAL A 68 -2.67 -0.80 -16.17
CA VAL A 68 -3.71 -0.41 -15.21
C VAL A 68 -4.33 0.92 -15.62
N ALA A 69 -5.66 1.02 -15.52
CA ALA A 69 -6.37 2.29 -15.49
C ALA A 69 -6.84 2.55 -14.05
N PHE A 70 -6.29 3.59 -13.41
CA PHE A 70 -6.72 4.09 -12.12
C PHE A 70 -7.64 5.31 -12.32
N ILE A 71 -8.81 5.27 -11.71
CA ILE A 71 -9.84 6.30 -11.81
C ILE A 71 -10.10 6.80 -10.38
N PRO A 72 -9.57 7.98 -10.00
CA PRO A 72 -9.75 8.53 -8.64
C PRO A 72 -11.20 8.94 -8.41
N LYS A 73 -11.67 8.89 -7.16
CA LYS A 73 -12.97 9.48 -6.78
C LYS A 73 -12.75 10.91 -6.28
N LEU A 74 -12.89 11.89 -7.18
CA LEU A 74 -12.74 13.31 -6.86
C LEU A 74 -14.05 13.91 -6.34
N LYS A 75 -13.99 14.82 -5.37
CA LYS A 75 -15.17 15.50 -4.79
C LYS A 75 -15.65 16.66 -5.67
N ASN A 76 -14.72 17.35 -6.35
CA ASN A 76 -15.00 18.66 -6.98
C ASN A 76 -14.87 18.70 -8.52
N ARG A 77 -14.70 17.56 -9.22
CA ARG A 77 -14.58 17.52 -10.69
C ARG A 77 -15.71 16.72 -11.36
N GLN A 78 -16.24 17.24 -12.47
CA GLN A 78 -17.33 16.60 -13.23
C GLN A 78 -16.95 15.24 -13.84
N ARG A 79 -15.66 14.99 -14.11
CA ARG A 79 -15.12 13.65 -14.42
C ARG A 79 -13.71 13.51 -13.86
N PRO A 80 -13.39 12.42 -13.16
CA PRO A 80 -12.02 12.14 -12.78
C PRO A 80 -11.17 11.77 -14.00
N ASP A 81 -9.98 12.38 -14.10
CA ASP A 81 -9.00 11.99 -15.12
C ASP A 81 -8.56 10.55 -14.87
N THR A 82 -8.62 9.71 -15.91
CA THR A 82 -8.12 8.34 -15.83
C THR A 82 -6.61 8.37 -15.95
N VAL A 83 -5.92 7.76 -14.98
CA VAL A 83 -4.46 7.59 -14.99
C VAL A 83 -4.13 6.21 -15.50
N PHE A 84 -3.39 6.14 -16.60
CA PHE A 84 -2.88 4.88 -17.13
C PHE A 84 -1.47 4.61 -16.63
N LEU A 85 -1.27 3.42 -16.07
CA LEU A 85 0.03 2.94 -15.59
C LEU A 85 0.51 1.76 -16.42
N THR A 86 1.82 1.74 -16.68
CA THR A 86 2.57 0.67 -17.34
C THR A 86 3.58 0.07 -16.35
N PRO A 87 4.23 -1.06 -16.67
CA PRO A 87 5.14 -1.74 -15.75
C PRO A 87 6.19 -0.81 -15.14
N ASN A 88 6.54 -1.07 -13.87
CA ASN A 88 7.50 -0.31 -13.06
C ASN A 88 7.11 1.16 -12.81
N ASN A 89 5.83 1.47 -12.94
CA ASN A 89 5.27 2.75 -12.51
C ASN A 89 4.21 2.52 -11.43
N LYS A 90 4.11 3.49 -10.52
CA LYS A 90 3.01 3.59 -9.57
C LYS A 90 2.32 4.93 -9.61
N VAL A 91 1.03 4.92 -9.30
CA VAL A 91 0.28 6.12 -8.92
C VAL A 91 0.25 6.23 -7.41
N VAL A 92 0.38 7.45 -6.92
CA VAL A 92 0.14 7.84 -5.53
C VAL A 92 -0.96 8.90 -5.56
N TYR A 93 -2.12 8.57 -4.98
CA TYR A 93 -3.26 9.45 -4.88
C TYR A 93 -3.42 9.92 -3.43
N ARG A 94 -3.16 11.21 -3.16
CA ARG A 94 -3.37 11.85 -1.86
C ARG A 94 -4.80 12.37 -1.81
N ILE A 95 -5.65 11.66 -1.05
CA ILE A 95 -7.11 11.84 -1.05
C ILE A 95 -7.50 13.25 -0.62
N ASN A 96 -6.92 13.74 0.48
CA ASN A 96 -7.27 15.05 1.05
C ASN A 96 -6.85 16.24 0.18
N GLU A 97 -5.77 16.08 -0.58
CA GLU A 97 -5.25 17.12 -1.49
C GLU A 97 -5.87 17.01 -2.88
N GLU A 98 -6.65 15.95 -3.15
CA GLU A 98 -7.05 15.53 -4.49
C GLU A 98 -5.87 15.47 -5.48
N LYS A 99 -4.67 15.19 -4.96
CA LYS A 99 -3.42 15.26 -5.73
C LYS A 99 -2.99 13.88 -6.18
N ILE A 100 -2.71 13.77 -7.46
CA ILE A 100 -2.25 12.53 -8.08
C ILE A 100 -0.84 12.74 -8.62
N THR A 101 0.05 11.82 -8.27
CA THR A 101 1.42 11.80 -8.78
C THR A 101 1.75 10.42 -9.30
N THR A 102 2.46 10.36 -10.43
CA THR A 102 3.04 9.13 -10.96
C THR A 102 4.53 9.13 -10.70
N GLN A 103 5.08 7.98 -10.30
CA GLN A 103 6.51 7.82 -10.08
C GLN A 103 6.96 6.42 -10.48
N THR A 104 8.22 6.29 -10.87
CA THR A 104 8.86 5.00 -11.09
C THR A 104 8.93 4.24 -9.77
N THR A 105 8.73 2.92 -9.83
CA THR A 105 8.84 2.01 -8.68
C THR A 105 9.54 0.73 -9.10
N ILE A 106 10.01 -0.05 -8.12
CA ILE A 106 10.46 -1.41 -8.35
C ILE A 106 9.27 -2.31 -8.00
N SER A 107 8.49 -2.68 -9.01
CA SER A 107 7.23 -3.43 -8.83
C SER A 107 7.40 -4.77 -8.09
N ALA A 108 8.60 -5.37 -8.17
CA ALA A 108 8.96 -6.56 -7.40
C ALA A 108 9.01 -6.30 -5.89
N GLU A 109 9.34 -5.09 -5.45
CA GLU A 109 9.32 -4.69 -4.03
C GLU A 109 7.88 -4.55 -3.53
N ASP A 110 6.98 -4.03 -4.37
CA ASP A 110 5.56 -3.88 -4.03
C ASP A 110 4.80 -5.22 -3.96
N LYS A 111 5.36 -6.29 -4.55
CA LYS A 111 4.91 -7.68 -4.30
C LYS A 111 5.53 -8.25 -3.02
N GLY A 112 6.70 -7.75 -2.61
CA GLY A 112 7.53 -8.36 -1.57
C GLY A 112 6.82 -8.60 -0.24
N TRP A 113 5.86 -7.76 0.13
CA TRP A 113 5.06 -7.96 1.35
C TRP A 113 4.30 -9.28 1.34
N THR A 114 3.89 -9.80 0.17
CA THR A 114 3.24 -11.12 0.05
C THR A 114 4.16 -12.28 0.40
N GLU A 115 5.47 -12.04 0.38
CA GLU A 115 6.53 -13.00 0.73
C GLU A 115 7.13 -12.68 2.12
N GLY A 116 6.52 -11.75 2.87
CA GLY A 116 6.99 -11.31 4.19
C GLY A 116 8.18 -10.34 4.15
N LYS A 117 8.41 -9.69 3.00
CA LYS A 117 9.45 -8.68 2.83
C LYS A 117 8.93 -7.29 3.18
N MET A 118 9.67 -6.56 4.00
CA MET A 118 9.45 -5.13 4.27
C MET A 118 10.66 -4.34 3.80
N VAL A 119 10.45 -3.34 2.93
CA VAL A 119 11.52 -2.50 2.39
C VAL A 119 11.20 -1.03 2.64
N PHE A 120 12.06 -0.36 3.40
CA PHE A 120 11.95 1.05 3.73
C PHE A 120 13.09 1.82 3.06
N ARG A 121 12.77 2.90 2.34
CA ARG A 121 13.73 3.72 1.62
C ARG A 121 13.52 5.19 1.97
N SER A 122 14.23 5.67 2.98
CA SER A 122 14.01 7.03 3.52
C SER A 122 12.54 7.27 3.91
N THR A 123 11.88 6.24 4.44
CA THR A 123 10.45 6.24 4.78
C THR A 123 10.25 6.87 6.16
N LEU A 124 9.20 7.68 6.33
CA LEU A 124 8.88 8.27 7.63
C LEU A 124 8.51 7.16 8.64
N PHE A 125 8.98 7.30 9.88
CA PHE A 125 8.77 6.27 10.89
C PHE A 125 7.28 6.10 11.22
N ARG A 126 6.47 7.15 11.14
CA ARG A 126 5.00 7.04 11.24
C ARG A 126 4.35 6.17 10.15
N ASP A 127 4.96 6.06 8.98
CA ASP A 127 4.43 5.21 7.90
C ASP A 127 4.93 3.76 8.06
N ILE A 128 6.19 3.60 8.47
CA ILE A 128 6.75 2.30 8.90
C ILE A 128 5.93 1.73 10.07
N ALA A 129 5.54 2.56 11.03
CA ALA A 129 4.72 2.16 12.17
C ALA A 129 3.42 1.49 11.72
N LYS A 130 2.70 2.05 10.75
CA LYS A 130 1.48 1.44 10.19
C LYS A 130 1.76 0.08 9.55
N GLU A 131 2.92 -0.07 8.90
CA GLU A 131 3.34 -1.38 8.36
C GLU A 131 3.62 -2.39 9.47
N LEU A 132 4.26 -1.97 10.56
CA LEU A 132 4.47 -2.82 11.73
C LEU A 132 3.14 -3.19 12.40
N GLU A 133 2.22 -2.25 12.55
CA GLU A 133 0.87 -2.51 13.12
C GLU A 133 0.14 -3.58 12.32
N ARG A 134 0.19 -3.51 10.98
CA ARG A 134 -0.45 -4.49 10.09
C ARG A 134 0.20 -5.87 10.14
N ASN A 135 1.52 -5.94 10.14
CA ASN A 135 2.24 -7.21 10.07
C ASN A 135 2.28 -7.94 11.41
N PHE A 136 2.23 -7.21 12.53
CA PHE A 136 2.40 -7.78 13.87
C PHE A 136 1.18 -7.64 14.78
N GLY A 137 0.13 -6.93 14.36
CA GLY A 137 -1.12 -6.80 15.12
C GLY A 137 -0.99 -6.00 16.42
N LYS A 138 0.09 -5.22 16.59
CA LYS A 138 0.37 -4.40 17.77
C LYS A 138 0.28 -2.94 17.44
N ARG A 139 -0.40 -2.14 18.26
CA ARG A 139 -0.52 -0.69 18.10
C ARG A 139 0.83 0.00 18.31
N VAL A 140 1.21 0.94 17.47
CA VAL A 140 2.46 1.71 17.63
C VAL A 140 2.15 3.08 18.22
N VAL A 141 2.83 3.42 19.31
CA VAL A 141 2.65 4.69 20.03
C VAL A 141 3.95 5.46 20.08
N PHE A 142 3.94 6.67 19.54
CA PHE A 142 5.04 7.61 19.67
C PHE A 142 4.81 8.47 20.92
N ARG A 143 5.63 8.29 21.97
CA ARG A 143 5.64 9.16 23.15
C ARG A 143 6.21 10.54 22.82
N ASP A 144 7.18 10.57 21.92
CA ASP A 144 7.76 11.78 21.37
C ASP A 144 7.33 11.94 19.89
N ALA A 145 6.47 12.92 19.61
CA ALA A 145 5.89 13.11 18.26
C ALA A 145 6.95 13.32 17.16
N GLU A 146 8.10 13.91 17.52
CA GLU A 146 9.26 14.14 16.65
C GLU A 146 9.87 12.83 16.10
N VAL A 147 9.83 11.74 16.87
CA VAL A 147 10.40 10.44 16.46
C VAL A 147 9.64 9.87 15.26
N GLY A 148 8.34 10.14 15.17
CA GLY A 148 7.52 9.78 14.01
C GLY A 148 7.95 10.45 12.69
N ASN A 149 8.78 11.50 12.75
CA ASN A 149 9.32 12.20 11.59
C ASN A 149 10.67 11.65 11.12
N PHE A 150 11.26 10.69 11.82
CA PHE A 150 12.52 10.08 11.40
C PHE A 150 12.35 9.38 10.05
N ARG A 151 13.31 9.61 9.15
CA ARG A 151 13.41 8.84 7.90
C ARG A 151 14.36 7.67 8.11
N LEU A 152 13.84 6.47 7.94
CA LEU A 152 14.56 5.23 8.15
C LEU A 152 14.69 4.46 6.83
N THR A 153 15.76 3.68 6.73
CA THR A 153 16.03 2.79 5.60
C THR A 153 16.36 1.42 6.16
N GLY A 154 15.76 0.37 5.60
CA GLY A 154 15.95 -1.00 6.05
C GLY A 154 15.27 -1.98 5.09
N SER A 155 15.73 -3.23 5.10
CA SER A 155 15.10 -4.32 4.37
C SER A 155 15.07 -5.53 5.28
N PHE A 156 13.88 -6.09 5.46
CA PHE A 156 13.60 -7.22 6.35
C PHE A 156 12.83 -8.28 5.58
N GLN A 157 13.03 -9.54 5.92
CA GLN A 157 12.49 -10.71 5.27
C GLN A 157 12.09 -11.74 6.32
N ASN A 158 10.82 -11.73 6.72
CA ASN A 158 10.29 -12.59 7.80
C ASN A 158 11.03 -12.43 9.15
N ASP A 159 11.72 -11.31 9.37
CA ASP A 159 12.41 -11.03 10.62
C ASP A 159 11.41 -10.84 11.78
N PRO A 160 11.76 -11.27 13.01
CA PRO A 160 10.99 -10.97 14.21
C PRO A 160 10.87 -9.45 14.44
N LEU A 161 9.73 -9.01 14.98
CA LEU A 161 9.48 -7.60 15.33
C LEU A 161 10.61 -7.00 16.19
N ALA A 162 11.13 -7.78 17.14
CA ALA A 162 12.20 -7.35 18.03
C ALA A 162 13.48 -7.00 17.27
N ASP A 163 13.83 -7.80 16.25
CA ASP A 163 15.04 -7.58 15.43
C ASP A 163 14.85 -6.38 14.52
N ILE A 164 13.67 -6.23 13.92
CA ILE A 164 13.34 -5.07 13.09
C ILE A 164 13.50 -3.77 13.90
N LEU A 165 12.88 -3.69 15.07
CA LEU A 165 12.97 -2.52 15.94
C LEU A 165 14.39 -2.30 16.46
N PHE A 166 15.12 -3.37 16.78
CA PHE A 166 16.53 -3.30 17.15
C PHE A 166 17.34 -2.61 16.06
N TYR A 167 17.31 -3.11 14.83
CA TYR A 167 18.09 -2.53 13.73
C TYR A 167 17.65 -1.11 13.38
N LEU A 168 16.35 -0.83 13.38
CA LEU A 168 15.84 0.54 13.16
C LEU A 168 16.35 1.50 14.25
N SER A 169 16.34 1.08 15.53
CA SER A 169 16.84 1.88 16.66
C SER A 169 18.35 2.14 16.62
N LYS A 170 19.12 1.28 15.92
CA LYS A 170 20.54 1.53 15.68
C LYS A 170 20.77 2.58 14.60
N SER A 171 19.87 2.68 13.61
CA SER A 171 19.98 3.66 12.53
C SER A 171 19.67 5.09 12.97
N LYS A 172 18.74 5.25 13.92
CA LYS A 172 18.38 6.52 14.56
C LYS A 172 18.17 6.29 16.04
N SER A 173 18.79 7.10 16.88
CA SER A 173 18.70 7.01 18.34
C SER A 173 17.25 7.20 18.82
N PHE A 174 16.55 6.09 18.98
CA PHE A 174 15.26 5.99 19.66
C PHE A 174 15.27 4.73 20.53
N THR A 175 14.43 4.72 21.55
CA THR A 175 14.20 3.59 22.44
C THR A 175 12.80 3.01 22.18
N TYR A 176 12.61 1.74 22.51
CA TYR A 176 11.32 1.07 22.33
C TYR A 176 11.02 0.07 23.45
N THR A 177 9.73 -0.18 23.67
CA THR A 177 9.22 -1.25 24.53
C THR A 177 8.12 -1.98 23.79
N ILE A 178 8.16 -3.31 23.82
CA ILE A 178 7.17 -4.18 23.17
C ILE A 178 6.35 -4.85 24.28
N THR A 179 5.04 -4.76 24.18
CA THR A 179 4.06 -5.47 25.01
C THR A 179 3.19 -6.36 24.12
N ASP A 180 2.21 -7.05 24.70
CA ASP A 180 1.27 -7.87 23.92
C ASP A 180 0.39 -7.03 23.00
N GLU A 181 0.01 -5.82 23.41
CA GLU A 181 -0.91 -4.95 22.68
C GLU A 181 -0.21 -3.82 21.91
N GLU A 182 0.91 -3.31 22.43
CA GLU A 182 1.54 -2.08 21.91
C GLU A 182 3.06 -2.13 21.79
N ILE A 183 3.57 -1.30 20.87
CA ILE A 183 4.96 -0.91 20.70
C ILE A 183 5.06 0.57 21.09
N ALA A 184 5.65 0.85 22.25
CA ALA A 184 5.90 2.23 22.69
C ALA A 184 7.28 2.68 22.20
N ILE A 185 7.34 3.83 21.52
CA ILE A 185 8.55 4.42 20.96
C ILE A 185 8.81 5.77 21.63
N SER A 186 10.04 5.99 22.07
CA SER A 186 10.52 7.23 22.69
C SER A 186 11.91 7.57 22.19
N ARG A 187 12.39 8.78 22.47
CA ARG A 187 13.78 9.15 22.20
C ARG A 187 14.77 8.39 23.09
#